data_AF-A0A0X3ANL2-F1
#
_entry.id   AF-A0A0X3ANL2-F1
#
_cell.length_a   1.000
_cell.length_b   1.000
_cell.length_c   1.000
_cell.angle_alpha   90.00
_cell.angle_beta   90.00
_cell.angle_gamma   90.00
#
_symmetry.space_group_name_H-M   'P 1'
#
loop_
_entity.id
_entity.type
_entity.pdbx_description
1 polymer ?
#
loop_
_entity_poly.entity_id
_entity_poly.type
_entity_poly.pdbx_seq_one_letter_code
_entity_poly.pdbx_strand_id
1 'polypeptide(L)'
;MGYKEVIKKIVYMAFNKAKKESLLVLKTPLSKHISYKIEKEYKTCISEKTFIRYYDKYIGGIDNATGEPNRYILDLLCKYIGYEDFVDFYNKEENEKIKKQVI
;
A
#
# COMPACT_ATOMS: atom_id res chain seq x y z
N MET A 1 -14.40 6.72 -6.66
CA MET A 1 -13.26 7.21 -5.83
C MET A 1 -12.14 7.63 -6.77
N GLY A 2 -11.40 8.71 -6.50
CA GLY A 2 -10.32 9.13 -7.42
C GLY A 2 -9.14 8.15 -7.41
N TYR A 3 -8.54 7.86 -8.57
CA TYR A 3 -7.44 6.87 -8.68
C TYR A 3 -6.28 7.12 -7.70
N LYS A 4 -5.86 8.38 -7.55
CA LYS A 4 -4.82 8.77 -6.57
C LYS A 4 -5.22 8.49 -5.12
N GLU A 5 -6.49 8.67 -4.77
CA GLU A 5 -6.98 8.36 -3.43
C GLU A 5 -6.94 6.85 -3.16
N VAL A 6 -7.21 6.04 -4.19
CA VAL A 6 -7.18 4.57 -4.10
C VAL A 6 -5.76 4.12 -3.80
N ILE A 7 -4.79 4.63 -4.56
CA ILE A 7 -3.37 4.33 -4.31
C ILE A 7 -2.96 4.78 -2.90
N LYS A 8 -3.32 6.00 -2.51
CA LYS A 8 -3.02 6.53 -1.17
C LYS A 8 -3.52 5.58 -0.09
N LYS A 9 -4.73 5.06 -0.23
CA LYS A 9 -5.34 4.14 0.73
C LYS A 9 -4.61 2.80 0.78
N ILE A 10 -4.27 2.21 -0.37
CA ILE A 10 -3.51 0.96 -0.45
C ILE A 10 -2.15 1.11 0.25
N VAL A 11 -1.40 2.17 -0.09
CA VAL A 11 -0.09 2.46 0.51
C VAL A 11 -0.22 2.64 2.02
N TYR A 12 -1.18 3.45 2.46
CA TYR A 12 -1.43 3.67 3.88
C TYR A 12 -1.74 2.37 4.64
N MET A 13 -2.61 1.52 4.08
CA MET A 13 -2.96 0.23 4.68
C MET A 13 -1.76 -0.71 4.75
N ALA A 14 -0.91 -0.75 3.71
CA ALA A 14 0.31 -1.56 3.71
C ALA A 14 1.28 -1.13 4.81
N PHE A 15 1.54 0.17 4.96
CA PHE A 15 2.40 0.68 6.02
C PHE A 15 1.80 0.47 7.42
N ASN A 16 0.48 0.56 7.57
CA ASN A 16 -0.18 0.24 8.83
C ASN A 16 -0.09 -1.24 9.18
N LYS A 17 -0.23 -2.15 8.20
CA LYS A 17 -0.01 -3.59 8.43
C LYS A 17 1.42 -3.85 8.86
N ALA A 18 2.40 -3.28 8.16
CA ALA A 18 3.81 -3.42 8.50
C ALA A 18 4.12 -2.91 9.93
N LYS A 19 3.54 -1.76 10.32
CA LYS A 19 3.65 -1.22 11.68
C LYS A 19 3.09 -2.18 12.74
N LYS A 20 1.93 -2.79 12.48
CA LYS A 20 1.32 -3.77 13.39
C LYS A 20 2.13 -5.06 13.50
N GLU A 21 2.67 -5.57 12.39
CA GLU A 21 3.44 -6.82 12.36
C GLU A 21 4.83 -6.69 12.99
N SER A 22 5.49 -5.55 12.79
CA SER A 22 6.90 -5.36 13.17
C SER A 22 7.11 -4.50 14.43
N LEU A 23 6.07 -3.81 14.90
CA LEU A 23 6.13 -2.79 15.95
C LEU A 23 7.07 -1.60 15.62
N LEU A 24 7.51 -1.49 14.37
CA LEU A 24 8.36 -0.40 13.89
C LEU A 24 7.53 0.85 13.59
N VAL A 25 8.14 2.03 13.72
CA VAL A 25 7.46 3.32 13.48
C VAL A 25 8.11 4.17 12.39
N LEU A 26 9.38 3.93 12.09
CA LEU A 26 10.15 4.72 11.13
C LEU A 26 9.93 4.20 9.70
N LYS A 27 9.87 5.12 8.73
CA LYS A 27 9.59 4.79 7.31
C LYS A 27 10.56 3.78 6.71
N THR A 28 11.86 3.91 7.01
CA THR A 28 12.90 3.03 6.44
C THR A 28 12.75 1.59 6.95
N PRO A 29 12.71 1.33 8.28
CA PRO A 29 12.40 0.00 8.80
C PRO A 29 11.07 -0.59 8.30
N LEU A 30 10.00 0.22 8.21
CA LEU A 30 8.72 -0.25 7.66
C LEU A 30 8.82 -0.65 6.18
N SER A 31 9.51 0.16 5.39
CA SER A 31 9.73 -0.10 3.96
C SER A 31 10.53 -1.39 3.73
N LYS A 32 11.54 -1.63 4.57
CA LYS A 32 12.32 -2.87 4.57
C LYS A 32 11.48 -4.08 4.95
N HIS A 33 10.60 -3.94 5.95
CA HIS A 33 9.67 -5.01 6.34
C HIS A 33 8.72 -5.40 5.20
N ILE A 34 8.12 -4.42 4.52
CA ILE A 34 7.23 -4.67 3.37
C ILE A 34 7.98 -5.37 2.24
N SER A 35 9.18 -4.87 1.89
CA SER A 35 10.05 -5.48 0.88
C SER A 35 10.35 -6.94 1.19
N TYR A 36 10.79 -7.23 2.42
CA TYR A 36 11.06 -8.59 2.88
C TYR A 36 9.83 -9.52 2.80
N LYS A 37 8.66 -9.04 3.24
CA LYS A 37 7.42 -9.83 3.21
C LYS A 37 6.99 -10.15 1.78
N ILE A 38 7.04 -9.16 0.88
CA ILE A 38 6.71 -9.36 -0.53
C ILE A 38 7.67 -10.34 -1.21
N GLU A 39 8.98 -10.21 -0.95
CA GLU A 39 9.97 -11.14 -1.50
C GLU A 39 9.75 -12.56 -0.98
N LYS A 40 9.50 -12.71 0.32
CA LYS A 40 9.29 -14.02 0.95
C LYS A 40 8.04 -14.72 0.41
N GLU A 41 6.91 -14.01 0.33
CA GLU A 41 5.58 -14.56 0.03
C GLU A 41 5.30 -14.64 -1.48
N TYR A 42 5.75 -13.64 -2.26
CA TYR A 42 5.43 -13.53 -3.69
C TYR A 42 6.65 -13.65 -4.61
N LYS A 43 7.82 -14.00 -4.07
CA LYS A 43 9.08 -14.22 -4.82
C LYS A 43 9.47 -13.06 -5.73
N THR A 44 9.10 -11.85 -5.33
CA THR A 44 9.33 -10.63 -6.09
C THR A 44 10.23 -9.70 -5.27
N CYS A 45 11.41 -9.38 -5.79
CA CYS A 45 12.31 -8.44 -5.13
C CYS A 45 11.92 -7.00 -5.50
N ILE A 46 11.46 -6.23 -4.52
CA ILE A 46 11.23 -4.80 -4.66
C ILE A 46 12.10 -4.08 -3.63
N SER A 47 12.89 -3.13 -4.08
CA SER A 47 13.77 -2.37 -3.20
C SER A 47 12.99 -1.62 -2.11
N GLU A 48 13.51 -1.61 -0.89
CA GLU A 48 13.03 -0.75 0.19
C GLU A 48 12.95 0.74 -0.24
N LYS A 49 13.86 1.20 -1.12
CA LYS A 49 13.86 2.58 -1.63
C LYS A 49 12.59 2.90 -2.41
N THR A 50 12.01 1.92 -3.10
CA THR A 50 10.73 2.06 -3.80
C THR A 50 9.60 2.33 -2.81
N PHE A 51 9.53 1.58 -1.71
CA PHE A 51 8.51 1.79 -0.68
C PHE A 51 8.72 3.08 0.11
N ILE A 52 9.98 3.52 0.33
CA ILE A 52 10.27 4.83 0.92
C ILE A 52 9.67 5.95 0.06
N ARG A 53 9.83 5.89 -1.26
CA ARG A 53 9.25 6.88 -2.18
C ARG A 53 7.72 6.91 -2.10
N TYR A 54 7.08 5.75 -2.02
CA TYR A 54 5.63 5.68 -1.86
C TYR A 54 5.18 6.25 -0.51
N TYR A 55 5.91 5.96 0.57
CA TYR A 55 5.64 6.56 1.88
C TYR A 55 5.71 8.09 1.79
N ASP A 56 6.81 8.63 1.28
CA ASP A 56 7.04 10.07 1.20
C ASP A 56 5.95 10.77 0.38
N LYS A 57 5.53 10.16 -0.73
CA LYS A 57 4.47 10.69 -1.60
C LYS A 57 3.07 10.63 -0.99
N TYR A 58 2.68 9.48 -0.44
CA TYR A 58 1.29 9.21 -0.09
C TYR A 58 0.97 9.41 1.40
N ILE A 59 1.99 9.37 2.25
CA ILE A 59 1.85 9.49 3.71
C ILE A 59 2.61 10.72 4.21
N GLY A 60 3.83 10.94 3.73
CA GLY A 60 4.72 12.03 4.15
C GLY A 60 4.35 13.42 3.61
N GLY A 61 3.44 13.52 2.64
CA GLY A 61 2.99 14.80 2.08
C GLY A 61 4.04 15.49 1.21
N ILE A 62 4.98 14.74 0.63
CA ILE A 62 6.01 15.28 -0.26
C ILE A 62 5.44 15.26 -1.69
N ASP A 63 4.85 16.39 -2.11
CA ASP A 63 4.13 16.51 -3.40
C ASP A 63 4.99 16.19 -4.64
N ASN A 64 6.30 16.46 -4.58
CA ASN A 64 7.25 16.20 -5.67
C ASN A 64 7.96 14.84 -5.55
N ALA A 65 7.51 13.94 -4.68
CA ALA A 65 8.10 12.62 -4.58
C ALA A 65 7.86 11.82 -5.88
N THR A 66 8.95 11.32 -6.45
CA THR A 66 8.94 10.49 -7.67
C THR A 66 8.49 9.06 -7.36
N GLY A 67 7.99 8.35 -8.38
CA GLY A 67 7.64 6.94 -8.28
C GLY A 67 6.17 6.73 -7.99
N GLU A 68 5.41 6.45 -9.05
CA GLU A 68 4.05 5.92 -8.94
C GLU A 68 4.10 4.39 -8.90
N PRO A 69 3.33 3.73 -8.02
CA PRO A 69 3.12 2.30 -8.12
C PRO A 69 2.47 1.97 -9.47
N ASN A 70 3.11 1.10 -10.25
CA ASN A 70 2.45 0.53 -11.42
C ASN A 70 1.42 -0.52 -10.96
N ARG A 71 0.62 -1.03 -11.91
CA ARG A 71 -0.45 -2.00 -11.59
C ARG A 71 0.06 -3.24 -10.86
N TYR A 72 1.20 -3.79 -11.28
CA TYR A 72 1.78 -4.97 -10.67
C TYR A 72 2.16 -4.75 -9.20
N ILE A 73 2.78 -3.60 -8.88
CA ILE A 73 3.09 -3.22 -7.50
C ILE A 73 1.82 -3.03 -6.67
N LEU A 74 0.77 -2.43 -7.25
CA LEU A 74 -0.51 -2.27 -6.58
C LEU A 74 -1.15 -3.61 -6.25
N ASP A 75 -1.14 -4.56 -7.18
CA ASP A 75 -1.67 -5.90 -6.94
C ASP A 75 -0.87 -6.62 -5.83
N LEU A 76 0.46 -6.51 -5.81
CA LEU A 76 1.29 -7.05 -4.73
C LEU A 76 1.00 -6.41 -3.37
N LEU A 77 0.83 -5.09 -3.33
CA LEU A 77 0.44 -4.40 -2.10
C LEU A 77 -0.95 -4.83 -1.64
N CYS A 78 -1.92 -4.97 -2.54
CA CYS A 78 -3.26 -5.48 -2.24
C CYS A 78 -3.21 -6.89 -1.64
N LYS A 79 -2.44 -7.80 -2.24
CA LYS A 79 -2.17 -9.13 -1.68
C LYS A 79 -1.56 -9.05 -0.30
N TYR A 80 -0.55 -8.20 -0.12
CA TYR A 80 0.07 -7.98 1.17
C TYR A 80 -0.95 -7.50 2.22
N ILE A 81 -1.93 -6.66 1.86
CA ILE A 81 -2.97 -6.19 2.81
C ILE A 81 -4.19 -7.11 2.92
N GLY A 82 -4.20 -8.26 2.24
CA GLY A 82 -5.22 -9.31 2.38
C GLY A 82 -6.34 -9.29 1.32
N TYR A 83 -6.14 -8.59 0.20
CA TYR A 83 -7.05 -8.58 -0.94
C TYR A 83 -6.46 -9.43 -2.08
N GLU A 84 -7.26 -9.82 -3.07
CA GLU A 84 -6.75 -10.65 -4.17
C GLU A 84 -5.86 -9.86 -5.14
N ASP A 85 -6.30 -8.65 -5.48
CA ASP A 85 -5.62 -7.71 -6.36
C ASP A 85 -6.21 -6.29 -6.19
N PHE A 86 -5.80 -5.34 -7.02
CA PHE A 86 -6.37 -3.98 -6.98
C PHE A 86 -7.84 -3.91 -7.40
N VAL A 87 -8.33 -4.76 -8.30
CA VAL A 87 -9.76 -4.73 -8.70
C VAL A 87 -10.61 -5.19 -7.53
N ASP A 88 -10.22 -6.28 -6.85
CA ASP A 88 -10.88 -6.76 -5.64
C ASP A 88 -10.89 -5.70 -4.54
N PHE A 89 -9.75 -5.04 -4.30
CA PHE A 89 -9.67 -3.90 -3.39
C PHE A 89 -10.64 -2.79 -3.75
N TYR A 90 -10.61 -2.33 -5.00
CA TYR A 90 -11.45 -1.23 -5.46
C TYR A 90 -12.95 -1.54 -5.27
N ASN A 91 -13.38 -2.73 -5.70
CA ASN A 91 -14.78 -3.15 -5.61
C ASN A 91 -15.26 -3.28 -4.16
N LYS A 92 -14.46 -3.91 -3.28
CA LYS A 92 -14.82 -4.05 -1.86
C LYS A 92 -14.90 -2.68 -1.18
N GLU A 93 -13.96 -1.78 -1.45
CA GLU A 93 -13.95 -0.45 -0.87
C GLU A 93 -15.07 0.45 -1.39
N GLU A 94 -15.46 0.32 -2.66
CA GLU A 94 -16.61 1.03 -3.23
C GLU A 94 -17.92 0.55 -2.60
N ASN A 95 -18.10 -0.76 -2.46
CA ASN A 95 -19.26 -1.34 -1.79
C ASN A 95 -19.38 -0.91 -0.32
N GLU A 96 -18.26 -0.89 0.42
CA GLU A 96 -18.25 -0.42 1.81
C GLU A 96 -18.58 1.07 1.95
N LYS A 97 -18.23 1.90 0.95
CA LYS A 97 -18.67 3.31 0.93
C LYS A 97 -20.16 3.44 0.72
N ILE A 98 -20.73 2.67 -0.20
CA ILE A 98 -22.17 2.68 -0.48
C ILE A 98 -22.94 2.33 0.79
N LYS A 99 -22.54 1.26 1.51
CA LYS A 99 -23.17 0.88 2.79
C LYS A 99 -23.15 2.01 3.82
N LYS A 100 -22.04 2.74 3.95
CA LYS A 100 -21.89 3.85 4.91
C LYS A 100 -22.69 5.10 4.56
N GLN A 101 -23.13 5.28 3.31
CA GLN A 101 -23.99 6.39 2.91
C GLN A 101 -25.49 6.09 3.08
N VAL A 102 -25.84 4.82 3.24
CA VAL A 102 -27.23 4.35 3.38
C VAL A 102 -27.62 4.19 4.87
N ILE A 103 -26.70 4.45 5.80
CA ILE A 103 -26.90 4.41 7.26
C ILE A 103 -26.83 5.83 7.81
#